data_AF-A0A226M8M4-F1
#
_entry.id   AF-A0A226M8M4-F1
#
_cell.length_a   1.000
_cell.length_b   1.000
_cell.length_c   1.000
_cell.angle_alpha   90.00
_cell.angle_beta   90.00
_cell.angle_gamma   90.00
#
_symmetry.space_group_name_H-M   'P 1'
#
loop_
_entity.id
_entity.type
_entity.pdbx_description
1 polymer ?
#
loop_
_entity_poly.entity_id
_entity_poly.type
_entity_poly.pdbx_seq_one_letter_code
_entity_poly.pdbx_strand_id
1 'polypeptide(L)'
;KPFNPVIFLTHAVSNIICSIVFGDRFDYEDKKFLNLIKILNENEKNQTRIQLQLYNFFPTIMDSLPGPHKTLIKSVDDIDDFISEIVRAHQKSIDPSCPRDFIDAFINKMEQVM
;
A
#
# COMPACT_ATOMS: atom_id res chain seq x y z
N LYS A 1 -30.12 3.38 -13.30
CA LYS A 1 -30.08 2.42 -12.16
C LYS A 1 -29.31 3.07 -11.01
N PRO A 2 -29.77 3.00 -9.76
CA PRO A 2 -28.98 3.45 -8.61
C PRO A 2 -27.70 2.61 -8.48
N PHE A 3 -26.58 3.24 -8.12
CA PHE A 3 -25.29 2.58 -7.87
C PHE A 3 -24.60 3.23 -6.65
N ASN A 4 -23.65 2.51 -6.03
CA ASN A 4 -22.85 3.04 -4.92
C ASN A 4 -21.59 3.75 -5.47
N PRO A 5 -21.47 5.09 -5.34
CA PRO A 5 -20.35 5.83 -5.91
C PRO A 5 -19.04 5.66 -5.13
N VAL A 6 -19.08 5.18 -3.89
CA VAL A 6 -17.90 5.08 -3.01
C VAL A 6 -16.81 4.23 -3.65
N ILE A 7 -17.17 3.09 -4.24
CA ILE A 7 -16.21 2.17 -4.87
C ILE A 7 -15.46 2.86 -6.02
N PHE A 8 -16.19 3.56 -6.89
CA PHE A 8 -15.61 4.28 -8.03
C PHE A 8 -14.71 5.43 -7.59
N LEU A 9 -15.14 6.18 -6.56
CA LEU A 9 -14.34 7.26 -6.00
C LEU A 9 -13.05 6.73 -5.36
N THR A 10 -13.13 5.65 -4.58
CA THR A 10 -11.94 4.99 -4.00
C THR A 10 -10.98 4.57 -5.10
N HIS A 11 -11.47 3.90 -6.15
CA HIS A 11 -10.60 3.48 -7.26
C HIS A 11 -9.96 4.69 -7.95
N ALA A 12 -10.72 5.74 -8.25
CA ALA A 12 -10.22 6.93 -8.91
C ALA A 12 -9.12 7.64 -8.09
N VAL A 13 -9.37 7.85 -6.79
CA VAL A 13 -8.39 8.51 -5.89
C VAL A 13 -7.14 7.65 -5.72
N SER A 14 -7.30 6.35 -5.48
CA SER A 14 -6.16 5.45 -5.34
C SER A 14 -5.33 5.35 -6.61
N ASN A 15 -5.96 5.44 -7.79
CA ASN A 15 -5.25 5.43 -9.07
C ASN A 15 -4.43 6.71 -9.29
N ILE A 16 -4.94 7.88 -8.84
CA ILE A 16 -4.16 9.12 -8.85
C ILE A 16 -2.91 8.97 -7.95
N ILE A 17 -3.06 8.38 -6.76
CA ILE A 17 -1.92 8.11 -5.88
C ILE A 17 -0.94 7.14 -6.57
N CYS A 18 -1.42 6.04 -7.15
CA CYS A 18 -0.58 5.09 -7.88
C CYS A 18 0.17 5.77 -9.03
N SER A 19 -0.48 6.67 -9.78
CA SER A 19 0.15 7.42 -10.87
C SER A 19 1.30 8.31 -10.40
N ILE A 20 1.22 8.85 -9.18
CA ILE A 20 2.25 9.71 -8.60
C ILE A 20 3.37 8.85 -8.00
N VAL A 21 3.01 7.78 -7.29
CA VAL A 21 3.95 6.95 -6.53
C VAL A 21 4.70 5.98 -7.44
N PHE A 22 3.98 5.30 -8.34
CA PHE A 22 4.48 4.21 -9.18
C PHE A 22 4.63 4.59 -10.66
N GLY A 23 4.32 5.85 -11.01
CA GLY A 23 4.39 6.33 -12.39
C GLY A 23 3.34 5.76 -13.33
N ASP A 24 2.43 4.91 -12.84
CA ASP A 24 1.47 4.18 -13.67
C ASP A 24 0.04 4.21 -13.11
N ARG A 25 -0.92 4.11 -14.04
CA ARG A 25 -2.34 4.01 -13.78
C ARG A 25 -2.82 2.60 -14.10
N PHE A 26 -3.33 1.92 -13.07
CA PHE A 26 -3.89 0.60 -13.26
C PHE A 26 -5.26 0.65 -13.94
N ASP A 27 -5.59 -0.37 -14.72
CA ASP A 27 -6.98 -0.59 -15.14
C ASP A 27 -7.86 -0.84 -13.92
N TYR A 28 -9.12 -0.41 -13.95
CA TYR A 28 -10.07 -0.68 -12.87
C TYR A 28 -10.44 -2.16 -12.75
N GLU A 29 -10.12 -2.97 -13.75
CA GLU A 29 -10.23 -4.44 -13.74
C GLU A 29 -8.90 -5.15 -13.41
N ASP A 30 -7.80 -4.40 -13.20
CA ASP A 30 -6.51 -4.98 -12.87
C ASP A 30 -6.56 -5.70 -11.52
N LYS A 31 -6.21 -6.99 -11.53
CA LYS A 31 -6.33 -7.85 -10.34
C LYS A 31 -5.36 -7.46 -9.24
N LYS A 32 -4.16 -6.95 -9.58
CA LYS A 32 -3.18 -6.54 -8.58
C LYS A 32 -3.64 -5.27 -7.89
N PHE A 33 -4.13 -4.29 -8.65
CA PHE A 33 -4.73 -3.06 -8.13
C PHE A 33 -5.95 -3.35 -7.26
N LEU A 34 -6.90 -4.15 -7.75
CA LEU A 34 -8.08 -4.53 -6.98
C LEU A 34 -7.73 -5.25 -5.67
N ASN A 35 -6.69 -6.09 -5.68
CA ASN A 35 -6.20 -6.74 -4.47
C ASN A 35 -5.61 -5.73 -3.47
N LEU A 36 -4.79 -4.78 -3.94
CA LEU A 36 -4.25 -3.70 -3.11
C LEU A 36 -5.38 -2.89 -2.46
N ILE A 37 -6.37 -2.45 -3.24
CA ILE A 37 -7.52 -1.70 -2.73
C ILE A 37 -8.32 -2.51 -1.71
N LYS A 38 -8.48 -3.82 -1.94
CA LYS A 38 -9.15 -4.71 -0.99
C LYS A 38 -8.41 -4.77 0.34
N ILE A 39 -7.10 -5.00 0.32
CA ILE A 39 -6.28 -5.07 1.53
C ILE A 39 -6.34 -3.74 2.30
N LEU A 40 -6.21 -2.60 1.60
CA LEU A 40 -6.30 -1.27 2.22
C LEU A 40 -7.66 -1.03 2.89
N ASN A 41 -8.76 -1.38 2.22
CA ASN A 41 -10.10 -1.26 2.78
C ASN A 41 -10.33 -2.18 3.98
N GLU A 42 -9.76 -3.39 3.98
CA GLU A 42 -9.81 -4.31 5.12
C GLU A 42 -9.00 -3.76 6.30
N ASN A 43 -7.85 -3.15 6.03
CA ASN A 43 -7.03 -2.51 7.05
C ASN A 43 -7.74 -1.32 7.70
N GLU A 44 -8.38 -0.44 6.92
CA GLU A 44 -9.14 0.70 7.44
C GLU A 44 -10.27 0.24 8.38
N LYS A 45 -11.02 -0.81 7.99
CA LYS A 45 -12.07 -1.39 8.85
C LYS A 45 -11.52 -1.95 10.15
N ASN A 46 -10.31 -2.52 10.10
CA ASN A 46 -9.67 -3.11 11.26
C ASN A 46 -9.03 -2.06 12.17
N GLN A 47 -8.50 -0.95 11.63
CA GLN A 47 -7.82 0.14 12.36
C GLN A 47 -8.64 0.72 13.52
N THR A 48 -9.96 0.69 13.42
CA THR A 48 -10.87 1.22 14.46
C THR A 48 -11.12 0.26 15.62
N ARG A 49 -10.60 -0.98 15.57
CA ARG A 49 -10.85 -2.00 16.60
C ARG A 49 -10.01 -1.75 17.85
N ILE A 50 -10.66 -1.87 19.02
CA ILE A 50 -10.05 -1.72 20.36
C ILE A 50 -8.77 -2.58 20.51
N GLN A 51 -8.73 -3.76 19.89
CA GLN A 51 -7.56 -4.64 19.94
C GLN A 51 -6.28 -4.03 19.33
N LEU A 52 -6.39 -3.18 18.31
CA LEU A 52 -5.21 -2.50 17.75
C LEU A 52 -4.73 -1.37 18.65
N GLN A 53 -5.64 -0.66 19.31
CA GLN A 53 -5.27 0.33 20.32
C GLN A 53 -4.51 -0.35 21.46
N LEU A 54 -4.97 -1.52 21.92
CA LEU A 54 -4.26 -2.30 22.92
C LEU A 54 -2.90 -2.81 22.43
N TYR A 55 -2.74 -3.15 21.16
CA TYR A 55 -1.44 -3.50 20.58
C TYR A 55 -0.44 -2.35 20.68
N ASN A 56 -0.87 -1.10 20.47
CA ASN A 56 0.01 0.07 20.62
C ASN A 56 0.52 0.26 22.06
N PHE A 57 -0.25 -0.13 23.07
CA PHE A 57 0.14 0.00 24.48
C PHE A 57 0.86 -1.24 25.04
N PHE A 58 0.49 -2.44 24.58
CA PHE A 58 0.97 -3.71 25.10
C PHE A 58 1.40 -4.69 23.99
N PRO A 59 2.39 -4.33 23.13
CA PRO A 59 2.73 -5.09 21.95
C PRO A 59 3.18 -6.53 22.28
N THR A 60 4.08 -6.71 23.26
CA THR A 60 4.62 -8.03 23.62
C THR A 60 3.55 -9.01 24.11
N ILE A 61 2.55 -8.53 24.85
CA ILE A 61 1.44 -9.37 25.33
C ILE A 61 0.53 -9.71 24.16
N MET A 62 0.17 -8.70 23.37
CA MET A 62 -0.74 -8.86 22.24
C MET A 62 -0.14 -9.74 21.14
N ASP A 63 1.18 -9.76 20.97
CA ASP A 63 1.86 -10.66 20.04
C ASP A 63 1.62 -12.14 20.31
N SER A 64 1.43 -12.51 21.57
CA SER A 64 1.16 -13.90 21.96
C SER A 64 -0.32 -14.26 21.84
N LEU A 65 -1.21 -13.27 21.72
CA LEU A 65 -2.66 -13.48 21.69
C LEU A 65 -3.18 -13.54 20.24
N PRO A 66 -4.12 -14.45 19.93
CA PRO A 66 -4.79 -14.44 18.65
C PRO A 66 -5.71 -13.21 18.53
N GLY A 67 -5.74 -12.58 17.36
CA GLY A 67 -6.65 -11.46 17.12
C GLY A 67 -6.50 -10.80 15.74
N PRO A 68 -7.38 -9.85 15.43
CA PRO A 68 -7.39 -9.09 14.17
C PRO A 68 -6.11 -8.32 13.90
N HIS A 69 -5.33 -7.99 14.94
CA HIS A 69 -4.01 -7.35 14.78
C HIS A 69 -3.03 -8.25 14.02
N LYS A 70 -3.10 -9.57 14.19
CA LYS A 70 -2.29 -10.51 13.39
C LYS A 70 -2.66 -10.47 11.91
N THR A 71 -3.95 -10.34 11.60
CA THR A 71 -4.42 -10.19 10.22
C THR A 71 -3.93 -8.87 9.63
N LEU A 72 -3.97 -7.77 10.40
CA LEU A 72 -3.44 -6.49 9.95
C LEU A 72 -1.93 -6.56 9.68
N ILE A 73 -1.15 -7.20 10.56
CA ILE A 73 0.30 -7.39 10.35
C ILE A 73 0.54 -8.12 9.04
N LYS A 74 -0.17 -9.24 8.80
CA LYS A 74 -0.05 -9.98 7.54
C LYS A 74 -0.44 -9.12 6.32
N SER A 75 -1.50 -8.32 6.44
CA SER A 75 -1.89 -7.39 5.38
C SER A 75 -0.83 -6.33 5.09
N VAL A 76 -0.04 -5.91 6.09
CA VAL A 76 1.11 -5.02 5.88
C VAL A 76 2.20 -5.76 5.11
N ASP A 77 2.52 -6.99 5.48
CA ASP A 77 3.49 -7.82 4.74
C ASP A 77 3.07 -7.99 3.26
N ASP A 78 1.79 -8.25 2.99
CA ASP A 78 1.26 -8.39 1.63
C ASP A 78 1.38 -7.08 0.81
N ILE A 79 1.21 -5.92 1.46
CA ILE A 79 1.41 -4.59 0.83
C ILE A 79 2.89 -4.33 0.57
N ASP A 80 3.76 -4.64 1.54
CA ASP A 80 5.20 -4.47 1.42
C ASP A 80 5.78 -5.32 0.29
N ASP A 81 5.31 -6.57 0.15
CA ASP A 81 5.69 -7.44 -0.97
C ASP A 81 5.25 -6.85 -2.32
N PHE A 82 4.04 -6.32 -2.40
CA PHE A 82 3.52 -5.67 -3.61
C PHE A 82 4.36 -4.45 -4.00
N ILE A 83 4.64 -3.55 -3.05
CA ILE A 83 5.46 -2.36 -3.28
C ILE A 83 6.90 -2.77 -3.63
N SER A 84 7.44 -3.79 -2.97
CA SER A 84 8.80 -4.30 -3.23
C SER A 84 8.95 -4.85 -4.65
N GLU A 85 7.92 -5.50 -5.20
CA GLU A 85 7.91 -5.94 -6.61
C GLU A 85 8.06 -4.75 -7.56
N ILE A 86 7.31 -3.67 -7.32
CA ILE A 86 7.34 -2.44 -8.12
C ILE A 86 8.70 -1.75 -8.00
N VAL A 87 9.21 -1.58 -6.78
CA VAL A 87 10.51 -0.94 -6.52
C VAL A 87 11.64 -1.71 -7.23
N ARG A 88 11.64 -3.04 -7.17
CA ARG A 88 12.64 -3.86 -7.89
C ARG A 88 12.55 -3.69 -9.40
N ALA A 89 11.36 -3.48 -9.95
CA ALA A 89 11.19 -3.18 -11.38
C ALA A 89 11.74 -1.80 -11.75
N HIS A 90 11.52 -0.79 -10.89
CA HIS A 90 12.06 0.55 -11.07
C HIS A 90 13.59 0.55 -11.03
N GLN A 91 14.20 -0.12 -10.03
CA GLN A 91 15.66 -0.25 -9.90
C GLN A 91 16.35 -0.86 -11.13
N LYS A 92 15.67 -1.75 -11.88
CA LYS A 92 16.23 -2.34 -13.11
C LYS A 92 16.26 -1.39 -14.30
N SER A 93 15.47 -0.32 -14.27
CA SER A 93 15.23 0.59 -15.40
C SER A 93 15.41 2.05 -15.02
N ILE A 94 16.04 2.33 -13.88
CA ILE A 94 16.19 3.67 -13.34
C ILE A 94 17.15 4.51 -14.19
N ASP A 95 16.73 5.74 -14.47
CA ASP A 95 17.58 6.77 -15.07
C ASP A 95 17.73 7.92 -14.06
N PRO A 96 18.91 8.08 -13.42
CA PRO A 96 19.15 9.14 -12.45
C PRO A 96 18.93 10.56 -13.00
N SER A 97 19.03 10.75 -14.32
CA SER A 97 18.82 12.05 -14.97
C SER A 97 17.35 12.38 -15.23
N CYS A 98 16.47 11.37 -15.23
CA CYS A 98 15.06 11.51 -15.56
C CYS A 98 14.18 10.60 -14.67
N PRO A 99 13.93 10.98 -13.40
CA PRO A 99 13.06 10.21 -12.52
C PRO A 99 11.62 10.21 -13.05
N ARG A 100 11.02 9.03 -13.22
CA ARG A 100 9.68 8.87 -13.78
C ARG A 100 8.57 9.21 -12.79
N ASP A 101 8.83 8.95 -11.51
CA ASP A 101 7.84 9.03 -10.44
C ASP A 101 8.52 9.16 -9.07
N PHE A 102 7.73 9.10 -8.00
CA PHE A 102 8.21 9.21 -6.64
C PHE A 102 9.22 8.12 -6.27
N ILE A 103 9.04 6.87 -6.72
CA ILE A 103 9.96 5.78 -6.40
C ILE A 103 11.35 6.08 -6.96
N ASP A 104 11.43 6.44 -8.25
CA ASP A 104 12.72 6.79 -8.87
C ASP A 104 13.37 8.00 -8.16
N ALA A 105 12.59 9.04 -7.87
CA ALA A 105 13.08 10.22 -7.17
C ALA A 105 13.60 9.88 -5.77
N PHE A 106 12.92 8.98 -5.06
CA PHE A 106 13.33 8.53 -3.72
C PHE A 106 14.60 7.69 -3.77
N ILE A 107 14.71 6.75 -4.72
CA ILE A 107 15.93 5.94 -4.92
C ILE A 107 17.13 6.85 -5.23
N ASN A 108 16.98 7.78 -6.18
CA ASN A 108 18.04 8.75 -6.51
C ASN A 108 18.46 9.56 -5.28
N LYS A 109 17.51 9.95 -4.44
CA LYS A 109 17.80 10.70 -3.21
C LYS A 109 18.55 9.84 -2.19
N MET A 110 18.21 8.56 -2.03
CA MET A 110 18.92 7.65 -1.14
C MET A 110 20.38 7.46 -1.55
N GLU A 111 20.66 7.32 -2.85
CA GLU A 111 22.03 7.18 -3.37
C GLU A 111 22.87 8.44 -3.20
N GLN A 112 22.26 9.63 -3.20
CA GLN A 112 22.97 10.89 -2.95
C GLN A 112 23.31 11.16 -1.48
N VAL A 113 22.54 10.58 -0.56
CA VAL A 113 22.66 10.82 0.89
C VAL A 113 23.50 9.74 1.58
N MET A 114 23.78 8.64 0.89
CA MET A 114 24.68 7.57 1.31
C MET A 114 26.13 7.87 0.92
#